data_AF-A0A7S2FCA9-F1
#
_entry.id   AF-A0A7S2FCA9-F1
#
_cell.length_a   1.000
_cell.length_b   1.000
_cell.length_c   1.000
_cell.angle_alpha   90.00
_cell.angle_beta   90.00
_cell.angle_gamma   90.00
#
_symmetry.space_group_name_H-M   'P 1'
#
loop_
_entity.id
_entity.type
_entity.pdbx_description
1 polymer ?
#
loop_
_entity_poly.entity_id
_entity_poly.type
_entity_poly.pdbx_seq_one_letter_code
_entity_poly.pdbx_strand_id
1 'polypeptide(L)'
;EELSYYLEPALAAYESDRVIGHTFGNEDFQDCIRRAVPDGHQFKGFPICFGHTDIAQIWAALSNAKAAVPTDLLQTRGQEVRFALRVKVHAFPEDVTATWVMLAVRVLPTP
;
A
#
# COMPACT_ATOMS: atom_id res chain seq x y z
N GLU A 1 -15.13 7.77 -5.64
CA GLU A 1 -14.41 7.73 -4.36
C GLU A 1 -12.94 7.39 -4.59
N GLU A 2 -12.03 7.95 -3.80
CA GLU A 2 -10.59 7.72 -3.96
C GLU A 2 -10.13 6.55 -3.09
N LEU A 3 -9.53 5.55 -3.72
CA LEU A 3 -9.05 4.33 -3.05
C LEU A 3 -7.98 4.61 -1.98
N SER A 4 -7.26 5.74 -2.10
CA SER A 4 -6.23 6.21 -1.18
C SER A 4 -6.73 6.44 0.25
N TYR A 5 -7.99 6.86 0.44
CA TYR A 5 -8.55 7.09 1.78
C TYR A 5 -8.71 5.80 2.58
N TYR A 6 -8.97 4.68 1.90
CA TYR A 6 -9.12 3.38 2.54
C TYR A 6 -7.78 2.74 2.93
N LEU A 7 -6.65 3.27 2.44
CA LEU A 7 -5.33 2.72 2.71
C LEU A 7 -4.75 3.13 4.07
N GLU A 8 -5.18 4.25 4.65
CA GLU A 8 -4.69 4.71 5.95
C GLU A 8 -4.88 3.66 7.07
N PRO A 9 -6.08 3.10 7.29
CA PRO A 9 -6.26 2.09 8.33
C PRO A 9 -5.45 0.81 8.07
N ALA A 10 -5.26 0.39 6.81
CA ALA A 10 -4.36 -0.73 6.50
C ALA A 10 -2.90 -0.42 6.79
N LEU A 11 -2.44 0.79 6.48
CA LEU A 11 -1.08 1.20 6.78
C LEU A 11 -0.85 1.28 8.29
N ALA A 12 -1.83 1.76 9.06
CA ALA A 12 -1.78 1.77 10.51
C ALA A 12 -1.80 0.35 11.13
N ALA A 13 -2.59 -0.57 10.56
CA ALA A 13 -2.62 -1.97 10.96
C ALA A 13 -1.26 -2.65 10.74
N TYR A 14 -0.65 -2.40 9.56
CA TYR A 14 0.69 -2.89 9.23
C TYR A 14 1.78 -2.32 10.14
N GLU A 15 1.72 -1.02 10.43
CA GLU A 15 2.62 -0.37 11.38
C GLU A 15 2.50 -1.00 12.77
N SER A 16 1.28 -1.21 13.27
CA SER A 16 1.03 -1.83 14.57
C SER A 16 1.57 -3.26 14.64
N ASP A 17 1.38 -4.05 13.59
CA ASP A 17 1.93 -5.41 13.49
C ASP A 17 3.45 -5.40 13.55
N ARG A 18 4.09 -4.48 12.81
CA ARG A 18 5.56 -4.37 12.75
C ARG A 18 6.21 -3.86 14.03
N VAL A 19 5.54 -2.94 14.74
CA VAL A 19 6.10 -2.28 15.93
C VAL A 19 5.75 -3.06 17.20
N ILE A 20 4.54 -3.60 17.30
CA ILE A 20 3.97 -4.17 18.53
C ILE A 20 3.79 -5.69 18.41
N GLY A 21 3.84 -6.25 17.20
CA GLY A 21 3.58 -7.68 16.95
C GLY A 21 2.09 -8.04 16.96
N HIS A 22 1.20 -7.04 16.88
CA HIS A 22 -0.24 -7.24 16.89
C HIS A 22 -0.93 -6.36 15.84
N THR A 23 -1.73 -6.98 14.99
CA THR A 23 -2.53 -6.28 13.98
C THR A 23 -3.85 -5.79 14.59
N PHE A 24 -4.16 -4.50 14.45
CA PHE A 24 -5.45 -3.91 14.83
C PHE A 24 -6.20 -3.40 13.59
N GLY A 25 -7.54 -3.52 13.56
CA GLY A 25 -8.38 -2.90 12.52
C GLY A 25 -8.32 -3.56 11.13
N ASN A 26 -7.73 -4.76 11.00
CA ASN A 26 -7.66 -5.48 9.72
C ASN A 26 -9.06 -5.91 9.22
N GLU A 27 -9.96 -6.29 10.11
CA GLU A 27 -11.34 -6.68 9.75
C GLU A 27 -12.10 -5.48 9.17
N ASP A 28 -12.05 -4.33 9.87
CA ASP A 28 -12.67 -3.08 9.41
C ASP A 28 -12.11 -2.64 8.06
N PHE A 29 -10.79 -2.78 7.86
CA PHE A 29 -10.16 -2.50 6.58
C PHE A 29 -10.67 -3.42 5.48
N GLN A 30 -10.73 -4.73 5.72
CA GLN A 30 -11.23 -5.69 4.73
C GLN A 30 -12.68 -5.38 4.35
N ASP A 31 -13.52 -5.02 5.33
CA ASP A 31 -14.91 -4.65 5.07
C ASP A 31 -15.03 -3.33 4.30
N CYS A 32 -14.19 -2.34 4.60
CA CYS A 32 -14.10 -1.11 3.80
C CYS A 32 -13.72 -1.41 2.34
N ILE A 33 -12.69 -2.24 2.11
CA ILE A 33 -12.26 -2.61 0.76
C ILE A 33 -13.34 -3.40 0.03
N ARG A 34 -14.00 -4.37 0.68
CA ARG A 34 -15.10 -5.14 0.09
C ARG A 34 -16.25 -4.24 -0.38
N ARG A 35 -16.54 -3.17 0.35
CA ARG A 35 -17.57 -2.19 -0.03
C ARG A 35 -17.10 -1.22 -1.11
N ALA A 36 -15.83 -0.85 -1.11
CA ALA A 36 -15.25 0.12 -2.04
C ALA A 36 -14.85 -0.50 -3.39
N VAL A 37 -14.61 -1.81 -3.44
CA VAL A 37 -14.26 -2.55 -4.66
C VAL A 37 -15.55 -3.06 -5.31
N PRO A 38 -15.93 -2.57 -6.49
CA PRO A 38 -17.13 -3.03 -7.19
C PRO A 38 -17.02 -4.51 -7.57
N ASP A 39 -18.17 -5.15 -7.78
CA ASP A 39 -18.23 -6.54 -8.23
C ASP A 39 -17.37 -6.78 -9.47
N GLY A 40 -16.73 -7.96 -9.51
CA GLY A 40 -15.80 -8.36 -10.57
C GLY A 40 -14.42 -7.71 -10.50
N HIS A 41 -14.22 -6.68 -9.68
CA HIS A 41 -12.90 -6.09 -9.47
C HIS A 41 -12.10 -6.85 -8.41
N GLN A 42 -10.78 -6.80 -8.54
CA GLN A 42 -9.82 -7.29 -7.58
C GLN A 42 -9.06 -6.12 -6.94
N PHE A 43 -8.61 -6.31 -5.71
CA PHE A 43 -7.76 -5.37 -5.00
C PHE A 43 -6.45 -6.06 -4.60
N LYS A 44 -5.33 -5.40 -4.89
CA LYS A 44 -3.99 -5.80 -4.43
C LYS A 44 -3.38 -4.62 -3.68
N GLY A 45 -2.76 -4.90 -2.52
CA GLY A 45 -2.08 -3.90 -1.71
C GLY A 45 -0.70 -4.40 -1.27
N PHE A 46 0.26 -3.50 -1.20
CA PHE A 46 1.63 -3.77 -0.78
C PHE A 46 2.15 -2.67 0.17
N PRO A 47 2.18 -2.94 1.48
CA PRO A 47 2.78 -2.05 2.46
C PRO A 47 4.29 -2.29 2.63
N ILE A 48 5.06 -1.22 2.78
CA ILE A 48 6.51 -1.24 3.00
C ILE A 48 6.93 -0.03 3.87
N CYS A 49 8.03 -0.16 4.61
CA CYS A 49 8.62 0.92 5.40
C CYS A 49 10.07 1.17 4.98
N PHE A 50 10.47 2.44 4.88
CA PHE A 50 11.84 2.87 4.61
C PHE A 50 12.39 3.68 5.78
N GLY A 51 13.70 3.57 6.04
CA GLY A 51 14.41 4.36 7.06
C GLY A 51 14.84 5.77 6.60
N HIS A 52 14.33 6.22 5.45
CA HIS A 52 14.70 7.49 4.82
C HIS A 52 13.49 8.07 4.06
N THR A 53 13.60 9.33 3.67
CA THR A 53 12.60 10.07 2.88
C THR A 53 13.02 10.32 1.43
N ASP A 54 14.20 9.81 1.03
CA ASP A 54 14.70 9.94 -0.34
C ASP A 54 13.78 9.24 -1.35
N ILE A 55 13.07 10.05 -2.13
CA ILE A 55 12.06 9.61 -3.11
C ILE A 55 12.69 8.79 -4.25
N ALA A 56 13.91 9.13 -4.70
CA ALA A 56 14.56 8.42 -5.78
C ALA A 56 14.94 7.00 -5.34
N GLN A 57 15.44 6.85 -4.12
CA GLN A 57 15.73 5.55 -3.53
C GLN A 57 14.46 4.74 -3.25
N ILE A 58 13.40 5.37 -2.74
CA ILE A 58 12.09 4.74 -2.54
C ILE A 58 11.54 4.22 -3.87
N TRP A 59 11.51 5.07 -4.90
CA TRP A 59 11.03 4.68 -6.22
C TRP A 59 11.86 3.54 -6.81
N ALA A 60 13.19 3.63 -6.75
CA ALA A 60 14.08 2.58 -7.24
C ALA A 60 13.81 1.24 -6.55
N ALA A 61 13.52 1.23 -5.24
CA ALA A 61 13.14 0.03 -4.51
C ALA A 61 11.79 -0.54 -4.97
N LEU A 62 10.80 0.32 -5.22
CA LEU A 62 9.46 -0.08 -5.66
C LEU A 62 9.42 -0.53 -7.13
N SER A 63 10.24 0.07 -8.00
CA SER A 63 10.32 -0.27 -9.42
C SER A 63 11.40 -1.31 -9.73
N ASN A 64 12.05 -1.88 -8.72
CA ASN A 64 13.11 -2.85 -8.93
C ASN A 64 12.53 -4.13 -9.53
N ALA A 65 12.88 -4.43 -10.78
CA ALA A 65 12.42 -5.62 -11.49
C ALA A 65 12.76 -6.95 -10.79
N LYS A 66 13.73 -6.96 -9.85
CA LYS A 66 14.04 -8.13 -9.01
C LYS A 66 13.06 -8.33 -7.86
N ALA A 67 12.33 -7.28 -7.46
CA ALA A 67 11.28 -7.34 -6.47
C ALA A 67 9.96 -7.74 -7.14
N ALA A 68 9.58 -9.02 -6.98
CA ALA A 68 8.42 -9.59 -7.69
C ALA A 68 7.08 -8.91 -7.32
N VAL A 69 6.85 -8.63 -6.04
CA VAL A 69 5.54 -8.15 -5.56
C VAL A 69 5.24 -6.69 -5.92
N PRO A 70 6.13 -5.71 -5.66
CA PRO A 70 5.88 -4.31 -6.04
C PRO A 70 5.79 -4.14 -7.56
N THR A 71 6.64 -4.86 -8.29
CA THR A 71 6.68 -4.79 -9.76
C THR A 71 5.41 -5.37 -10.39
N ASP A 72 4.90 -6.52 -9.91
CA ASP A 72 3.62 -7.09 -10.39
C ASP A 72 2.45 -6.12 -10.14
N LEU A 73 2.43 -5.48 -8.97
CA LEU A 73 1.41 -4.49 -8.65
C LEU A 73 1.47 -3.33 -9.64
N LEU A 74 2.64 -2.73 -9.85
CA LEU A 74 2.85 -1.61 -10.80
C LEU A 74 2.57 -1.98 -12.26
N GLN A 75 2.76 -3.24 -12.64
CA GLN A 75 2.53 -3.76 -13.99
C GLN A 75 1.12 -4.31 -14.20
N THR A 76 0.21 -4.19 -13.21
CA THR A 76 -1.15 -4.71 -13.29
C THR A 76 -1.91 -4.12 -14.48
N ARG A 77 -2.52 -5.00 -15.28
CA ARG A 77 -3.33 -4.67 -16.46
C ARG A 77 -4.72 -5.30 -16.35
N GLY A 78 -5.71 -4.62 -16.90
CA GLY A 78 -7.11 -5.06 -16.94
C GLY A 78 -7.95 -4.08 -17.75
N GLN A 79 -9.26 -4.31 -17.79
CA GLN A 79 -10.21 -3.42 -18.46
C GLN A 79 -10.31 -2.06 -17.77
N GLU A 80 -10.36 -2.08 -16.43
CA GLU A 80 -10.31 -0.89 -15.59
C GLU A 80 -9.19 -1.06 -14.57
N VAL A 81 -8.26 -0.11 -14.50
CA VAL A 81 -7.17 -0.14 -13.53
C VAL A 81 -7.12 1.20 -12.80
N ARG A 82 -7.14 1.16 -11.46
CA ARG A 82 -6.96 2.33 -10.62
C ARG A 82 -5.91 2.08 -9.55
N PHE A 83 -4.80 2.77 -9.67
CA PHE A 83 -3.75 2.78 -8.66
C PHE A 83 -4.10 3.73 -7.51
N ALA A 84 -3.59 3.41 -6.33
CA ALA A 84 -3.62 4.26 -5.16
C ALA A 84 -2.31 4.16 -4.38
N LEU A 85 -1.95 5.27 -3.74
CA LEU A 85 -0.75 5.41 -2.94
C LEU A 85 -1.12 6.12 -1.65
N ARG A 86 -0.62 5.60 -0.53
CA ARG A 86 -0.66 6.29 0.77
C ARG A 86 0.73 6.29 1.36
N VAL A 87 1.14 7.44 1.88
CA VAL A 87 2.45 7.60 2.52
C VAL A 87 2.25 8.27 3.88
N LYS A 88 2.92 7.75 4.89
CA LYS A 88 2.96 8.30 6.25
C LYS A 88 4.41 8.36 6.69
N VAL A 89 4.90 9.55 7.02
CA VAL A 89 6.28 9.77 7.46
C VAL A 89 6.28 10.11 8.94
N HIS A 90 7.04 9.38 9.72
CA HIS A 90 7.34 9.70 11.11
C HIS A 90 8.78 10.15 11.23
N ALA A 91 9.00 11.31 11.84
CA ALA A 91 10.31 11.80 12.20
C ALA A 91 10.57 11.47 13.68
N PHE A 92 11.72 10.86 13.94
CA PHE A 92 12.24 10.59 15.26
C PHE A 92 13.40 11.55 15.55
N PRO A 93 13.88 11.64 16.81
CA PRO A 93 15.11 12.35 17.12
C PRO A 93 16.30 11.81 16.31
N GLU A 94 17.39 12.59 16.26
CA GLU A 94 18.67 12.19 15.63
C GLU A 94 18.57 11.94 14.11
N ASP A 95 17.71 12.70 13.42
CA ASP A 95 17.50 12.62 11.97
C ASP A 95 17.02 11.23 11.48
N VAL A 96 16.45 10.42 12.37
CA VAL A 96 15.87 9.12 12.04
C VAL A 96 14.45 9.32 11.50
N THR A 97 14.12 8.64 10.41
CA THR A 97 12.76 8.68 9.83
C THR A 97 12.23 7.29 9.55
N ALA A 98 10.92 7.11 9.68
CA ALA A 98 10.19 5.94 9.20
C ALA A 98 9.16 6.40 8.16
N THR A 99 9.41 6.05 6.90
CA THR A 99 8.52 6.35 5.77
C THR A 99 7.73 5.11 5.42
N TRP A 100 6.49 5.06 5.88
CA TRP A 100 5.53 4.01 5.58
C TRP A 100 4.84 4.32 4.25
N VAL A 101 4.84 3.34 3.35
CA VAL A 101 4.26 3.44 2.00
C VAL A 101 3.32 2.27 1.79
N MET A 102 2.11 2.55 1.33
CA MET A 102 1.17 1.55 0.85
C MET A 102 0.83 1.81 -0.61
N LEU A 103 1.28 0.91 -1.48
CA LEU A 103 0.84 0.85 -2.87
C LEU A 103 -0.38 -0.04 -2.97
N ALA A 104 -1.36 0.37 -3.79
CA ALA A 104 -2.51 -0.46 -4.07
C ALA A 104 -2.98 -0.30 -5.52
N VAL A 105 -3.68 -1.31 -6.00
CA VAL A 105 -4.37 -1.27 -7.28
C VAL A 105 -5.71 -1.97 -7.16
N ARG A 106 -6.75 -1.32 -7.69
CA ARG A 106 -8.05 -1.91 -7.99
C ARG A 106 -8.10 -2.19 -9.49
N VAL A 107 -8.42 -3.41 -9.88
CA VAL A 107 -8.44 -3.82 -11.29
C VAL A 107 -9.68 -4.63 -11.63
N LEU A 108 -10.34 -4.34 -12.75
CA LEU A 108 -11.27 -5.25 -13.42
C LEU A 108 -10.44 -6.14 -14.37
N PRO A 109 -10.27 -7.44 -14.08
CA PRO A 109 -9.48 -8.32 -14.93
C PRO A 109 -10.08 -8.41 -16.34
N THR A 110 -9.21 -8.61 -17.33
CA THR A 110 -9.66 -9.00 -18.67
C THR A 110 -10.19 -10.44 -18.60
N PRO A 111 -11.34 -10.75 -19.23
CA PRO A 111 -11.87 -12.12 -19.29
C PRO A 111 -10.91 -13.09 -19.99
#